data_AF-A0AAN4HPH1-F1
#
_entry.id   AF-A0AAN4HPH1-F1
#
_cell.length_a   1.000
_cell.length_b   1.000
_cell.length_c   1.000
_cell.angle_alpha   90.00
_cell.angle_beta   90.00
_cell.angle_gamma   90.00
#
_symmetry.space_group_name_H-M   'P 1'
#
loop_
_entity.id
_entity.type
_entity.pdbx_description
1 polymer ?
#
loop_
_entity_poly.entity_id
_entity_poly.type
_entity_poly.pdbx_seq_one_letter_code
_entity_poly.pdbx_strand_id
1 'polypeptide(L)'
;MNIQEEMLIKQLEEITPKQLLKEISGGAEVTIADLKIVEDIMINQKLRPGVVNVLIYYVLLRNDMMLPKSYVEKVAGHWARKKVNTVREALALAKKENRQYQEWADRKKESAKPTPVERARSIAIEQAISQGISDEELGKFVRTLFEGNQ
;
A
#
# COMPACT_ATOMS: atom_id res chain seq x y z
N MET A 1 -8.19 17.94 -15.99
CA MET A 1 -7.22 16.86 -16.28
C MET A 1 -5.97 17.53 -16.83
N ASN A 2 -4.77 17.20 -16.35
CA ASN A 2 -3.55 17.81 -16.89
C ASN A 2 -3.04 17.01 -18.10
N ILE A 3 -2.21 17.63 -18.95
CA ILE A 3 -1.72 17.03 -20.20
C ILE A 3 -0.97 15.71 -19.95
N GLN A 4 -0.24 15.63 -18.83
CA GLN A 4 0.51 14.43 -18.45
C GLN A 4 -0.41 13.23 -18.17
N GLU A 5 -1.55 13.45 -17.54
CA GLU A 5 -2.54 12.40 -17.25
C GLU A 5 -3.17 11.85 -18.53
N GLU A 6 -3.50 12.71 -19.51
CA GLU A 6 -4.03 12.26 -20.81
C GLU A 6 -2.98 11.48 -21.62
N MET A 7 -1.72 11.91 -21.59
CA MET A 7 -0.62 11.17 -22.22
C MET A 7 -0.46 9.78 -21.58
N LEU A 8 -0.50 9.70 -20.25
CA LEU A 8 -0.45 8.43 -19.54
C LEU A 8 -1.65 7.54 -19.90
N ILE A 9 -2.87 8.08 -19.91
CA ILE A 9 -4.07 7.33 -20.30
C ILE A 9 -3.87 6.71 -21.68
N LYS A 10 -3.47 7.53 -22.66
CA LYS A 10 -3.25 7.08 -24.03
C LYS A 10 -2.20 5.97 -24.10
N GLN A 11 -1.05 6.16 -23.43
CA GLN A 11 0.00 5.14 -23.37
C GLN A 11 -0.54 3.82 -22.79
N LEU A 12 -1.26 3.87 -21.67
CA LEU A 12 -1.83 2.69 -21.03
C LEU A 12 -2.93 2.02 -21.85
N GLU A 13 -3.61 2.75 -22.73
CA GLU A 13 -4.59 2.17 -23.67
C GLU A 13 -3.92 1.46 -24.85
N GLU A 14 -2.72 1.92 -25.26
CA GLU A 14 -2.01 1.43 -26.44
C GLU A 14 -1.05 0.27 -26.15
N ILE A 15 -0.33 0.30 -25.03
CA ILE A 15 0.65 -0.75 -24.70
C ILE A 15 -0.03 -2.02 -24.18
N THR A 16 0.56 -3.18 -24.46
CA THR A 16 0.13 -4.45 -23.86
C THR A 16 0.68 -4.59 -22.43
N PRO A 17 0.01 -5.37 -21.56
CA PRO A 17 0.53 -5.68 -20.21
C PRO A 17 1.94 -6.27 -20.20
N LYS A 18 2.29 -7.10 -21.19
CA LYS A 18 3.65 -7.64 -21.35
C LYS A 18 4.66 -6.54 -21.68
N GLN A 19 4.34 -5.66 -22.62
CA GLN A 19 5.21 -4.53 -22.96
C GLN A 19 5.41 -3.62 -21.75
N LEU A 20 4.34 -3.34 -21.01
CA LEU A 20 4.42 -2.55 -19.80
C LEU A 20 5.39 -3.15 -18.76
N LEU A 21 5.24 -4.44 -18.44
CA LEU A 21 6.13 -5.11 -17.47
C LEU A 21 7.60 -5.10 -17.93
N LYS A 22 7.83 -5.24 -19.24
CA LYS A 22 9.17 -5.17 -19.84
C LYS A 22 9.76 -3.76 -19.73
N GLU A 23 8.96 -2.72 -20.00
CA GLU A 23 9.37 -1.31 -19.85
C GLU A 23 9.74 -0.99 -18.40
N ILE A 24 8.90 -1.41 -17.44
CA ILE A 24 9.16 -1.21 -16.00
C ILE A 24 10.46 -1.90 -15.57
N SER A 25 10.76 -3.06 -16.15
CA SER A 25 11.98 -3.83 -15.85
C SER A 25 13.23 -3.36 -16.61
N GLY A 26 13.19 -2.17 -17.21
CA GLY A 26 14.34 -1.63 -17.97
C GLY A 26 14.67 -2.41 -19.24
N GLY A 27 13.69 -3.10 -19.82
CA GLY A 27 13.85 -3.93 -21.02
C GLY A 27 14.20 -5.40 -20.76
N ALA A 28 14.36 -5.81 -19.50
CA ALA A 28 14.53 -7.23 -19.15
C ALA A 28 13.30 -8.06 -19.53
N GLU A 29 13.50 -9.34 -19.84
CA GLU A 29 12.38 -10.24 -20.14
C GLU A 29 11.49 -10.45 -18.93
N VAL A 30 10.18 -10.42 -19.17
CA VAL A 30 9.17 -10.60 -18.11
C VAL A 30 9.18 -12.05 -17.65
N THR A 31 9.12 -12.27 -16.35
CA THR A 31 9.09 -13.63 -15.80
C THR A 31 7.84 -14.38 -16.23
N ILE A 32 7.95 -15.70 -16.35
CA ILE A 32 6.80 -16.57 -16.66
C ILE A 32 5.71 -16.44 -15.58
N ALA A 33 6.12 -16.26 -14.32
CA ALA A 33 5.21 -16.08 -13.20
C ALA A 33 4.34 -14.82 -13.37
N ASP A 34 4.95 -13.68 -13.68
CA ASP A 34 4.23 -12.41 -13.88
C ASP A 34 3.32 -12.47 -15.11
N LEU A 35 3.80 -13.06 -16.22
CA LEU A 35 2.98 -13.28 -17.40
C LEU A 35 1.74 -14.12 -17.09
N LYS A 36 1.90 -15.19 -16.29
CA LYS A 36 0.79 -16.06 -15.90
C LYS A 36 -0.23 -15.32 -15.04
N ILE A 37 0.23 -14.50 -14.09
CA ILE A 37 -0.66 -13.67 -13.25
C ILE A 37 -1.51 -12.73 -14.12
N VAL A 38 -0.87 -12.06 -15.08
CA VAL A 38 -1.54 -11.13 -16.00
C VAL A 38 -2.54 -11.84 -16.89
N GLU A 39 -2.15 -12.97 -17.49
CA GLU A 39 -3.03 -13.80 -18.30
C GLU A 39 -4.26 -14.26 -17.50
N ASP A 40 -4.05 -14.78 -16.29
CA ASP A 40 -5.10 -15.28 -15.41
C ASP A 40 -6.15 -14.18 -15.11
N ILE A 41 -5.72 -12.95 -14.79
CA ILE A 41 -6.69 -11.87 -14.49
C ILE A 41 -7.39 -11.34 -15.75
N MET A 42 -6.74 -11.33 -16.91
CA MET A 42 -7.38 -10.95 -18.17
C MET A 42 -8.48 -11.95 -18.55
N ILE A 43 -8.20 -13.25 -18.46
CA ILE A 43 -9.14 -14.30 -18.84
C ILE A 43 -10.25 -14.44 -17.79
N ASN A 44 -9.89 -14.61 -16.52
CA ASN A 44 -10.86 -14.97 -15.48
C ASN A 44 -11.73 -13.77 -15.06
N GLN A 45 -11.17 -12.56 -15.04
CA GLN A 45 -11.89 -11.35 -14.63
C GLN A 45 -12.38 -10.52 -15.82
N LYS A 46 -12.06 -10.94 -17.06
CA LYS A 46 -12.45 -10.25 -18.31
C LYS A 46 -12.05 -8.78 -18.34
N LEU A 47 -10.94 -8.44 -17.67
CA LEU A 47 -10.43 -7.07 -17.64
C LEU A 47 -9.72 -6.74 -18.95
N ARG A 48 -9.99 -5.54 -19.49
CA ARG A 48 -9.37 -5.07 -20.72
C ARG A 48 -7.87 -4.79 -20.50
N PRO A 49 -7.02 -4.94 -21.54
CA PRO A 49 -5.58 -4.73 -21.43
C PRO A 49 -5.19 -3.42 -20.74
N GLY A 50 -5.81 -2.29 -21.12
CA GLY A 50 -5.52 -1.00 -20.48
C GLY A 50 -5.93 -0.93 -19.00
N VAL A 51 -7.03 -1.56 -18.61
CA VAL A 51 -7.43 -1.66 -17.19
C VAL A 51 -6.41 -2.49 -16.40
N VAL A 52 -5.95 -3.60 -16.99
CA VAL A 52 -4.89 -4.43 -16.41
C VAL A 52 -3.56 -3.66 -16.29
N ASN A 53 -3.21 -2.82 -17.26
CA ASN A 53 -2.03 -1.95 -17.18
C ASN A 53 -2.09 -1.03 -15.96
N VAL A 54 -3.24 -0.39 -15.69
CA VAL A 54 -3.41 0.45 -14.49
C VAL A 54 -3.32 -0.39 -13.22
N LEU A 55 -3.90 -1.60 -13.21
CA LEU A 55 -3.84 -2.51 -12.07
C LEU A 55 -2.39 -2.91 -11.74
N ILE A 56 -1.60 -3.26 -12.76
CA ILE A 56 -0.18 -3.59 -12.64
C ILE A 56 0.57 -2.42 -11.96
N TYR A 57 0.44 -1.21 -12.51
CA TYR A 57 1.05 -0.01 -11.91
C TYR A 57 0.65 0.17 -10.44
N TYR A 58 -0.65 0.07 -10.16
CA TYR A 58 -1.18 0.23 -8.81
C TYR A 58 -0.60 -0.79 -7.83
N VAL A 59 -0.49 -2.06 -8.22
CA VAL A 59 0.04 -3.13 -7.37
C VAL A 59 1.55 -2.96 -7.15
N LEU A 60 2.32 -2.69 -8.20
CA LEU A 60 3.77 -2.52 -8.12
C LEU A 60 4.13 -1.36 -7.19
N LEU A 61 3.47 -0.20 -7.36
CA LEU A 61 3.69 0.98 -6.50
C LEU A 61 3.37 0.71 -5.02
N ARG A 62 2.49 -0.26 -4.74
CA ARG A 62 2.07 -0.59 -3.37
C ARG A 62 2.88 -1.69 -2.70
N ASN A 63 3.55 -2.53 -3.48
CA ASN A 63 4.21 -3.73 -3.00
C ASN A 63 5.70 -3.72 -3.34
N ASP A 64 6.32 -2.54 -3.31
CA ASP A 64 7.76 -2.37 -3.54
C ASP A 64 8.23 -3.05 -4.85
N MET A 65 7.53 -2.73 -5.93
CA MET A 65 7.78 -3.28 -7.27
C MET A 65 7.59 -4.80 -7.41
N MET A 66 6.97 -5.46 -6.42
CA MET A 66 6.54 -6.85 -6.53
C MET A 66 5.12 -6.95 -7.10
N LEU A 67 4.84 -8.09 -7.73
CA LEU A 67 3.52 -8.44 -8.27
C LEU A 67 2.91 -9.67 -7.56
N PRO A 68 2.56 -9.60 -6.25
CA PRO A 68 2.10 -10.78 -5.52
C PRO A 68 0.77 -11.30 -6.09
N LYS A 69 0.77 -12.53 -6.62
CA LYS A 69 -0.39 -13.16 -7.29
C LYS A 69 -1.70 -12.97 -6.51
N SER A 70 -1.69 -13.32 -5.22
CA SER A 70 -2.90 -13.27 -4.39
C SER A 70 -3.44 -11.85 -4.19
N TYR A 71 -2.57 -10.84 -4.19
CA TYR A 71 -3.00 -9.44 -4.09
C TYR A 71 -3.57 -8.94 -5.42
N VAL A 72 -2.88 -9.27 -6.53
CA VAL A 72 -3.34 -8.95 -7.89
C VAL A 72 -4.73 -9.52 -8.16
N GLU A 73 -4.96 -10.78 -7.86
CA GLU A 73 -6.26 -11.45 -8.04
C GLU A 73 -7.37 -10.78 -7.20
N LYS A 74 -7.07 -10.39 -5.96
CA LYS A 74 -8.03 -9.68 -5.08
C LYS A 74 -8.42 -8.33 -5.66
N VAL A 75 -7.44 -7.54 -6.13
CA VAL A 75 -7.70 -6.23 -6.75
C VAL A 75 -8.48 -6.40 -8.05
N ALA A 76 -8.08 -7.36 -8.89
CA ALA A 76 -8.74 -7.62 -10.17
C ALA A 76 -10.21 -8.01 -9.98
N GLY A 77 -10.50 -8.95 -9.06
CA GLY A 77 -11.88 -9.33 -8.75
C GLY A 77 -12.69 -8.17 -8.15
N HIS A 78 -12.06 -7.30 -7.37
CA HIS A 78 -12.71 -6.10 -6.86
C HIS A 78 -13.09 -5.12 -7.98
N TRP A 79 -12.17 -4.85 -8.90
CA TRP A 79 -12.41 -3.96 -10.04
C TRP A 79 -13.45 -4.52 -11.01
N ALA A 80 -13.44 -5.83 -11.23
CA ALA A 80 -14.47 -6.51 -12.02
C ALA A 80 -15.87 -6.34 -11.41
N ARG A 81 -16.03 -6.53 -10.09
CA ARG A 81 -17.32 -6.28 -9.40
C ARG A 81 -17.76 -4.82 -9.45
N LYS A 82 -16.81 -3.88 -9.45
CA LYS A 82 -17.05 -2.45 -9.64
C LYS A 82 -17.31 -2.06 -11.10
N LYS A 83 -17.27 -3.02 -12.04
CA LYS A 83 -17.50 -2.81 -13.48
C LYS A 83 -16.57 -1.77 -14.09
N VAL A 84 -15.30 -1.77 -13.68
CA VAL A 84 -14.27 -0.91 -14.25
C VAL A 84 -13.90 -1.40 -15.64
N ASN A 85 -14.14 -0.57 -16.66
CA ASN A 85 -13.98 -0.96 -18.07
C ASN A 85 -13.03 -0.03 -18.85
N THR A 86 -12.63 1.10 -18.27
CA THR A 86 -11.75 2.06 -18.93
C THR A 86 -10.53 2.39 -18.09
N VAL A 87 -9.45 2.85 -18.75
CA VAL A 87 -8.23 3.31 -18.08
C VAL A 87 -8.53 4.48 -17.14
N ARG A 88 -9.41 5.42 -17.55
CA ARG A 88 -9.85 6.54 -16.72
C ARG A 88 -10.54 6.08 -15.43
N GLU A 89 -11.50 5.17 -15.54
CA GLU A 89 -12.19 4.61 -14.36
C GLU A 89 -11.21 3.89 -13.43
N ALA A 90 -10.31 3.09 -14.00
CA ALA A 90 -9.28 2.37 -13.26
C ALA A 90 -8.33 3.32 -12.52
N LEU A 91 -7.85 4.39 -13.18
CA LEU A 91 -6.98 5.39 -12.57
C LEU A 91 -7.70 6.15 -11.44
N ALA A 92 -8.95 6.56 -11.68
CA ALA A 92 -9.77 7.22 -10.67
C ALA A 92 -9.96 6.31 -9.44
N LEU A 93 -10.22 5.03 -9.67
CA LEU A 93 -10.40 4.05 -8.62
C LEU A 93 -9.09 3.79 -7.86
N ALA A 94 -7.98 3.57 -8.55
CA ALA A 94 -6.66 3.37 -7.94
C ALA A 94 -6.26 4.55 -7.05
N LYS A 95 -6.46 5.78 -7.53
CA LYS A 95 -6.23 7.02 -6.75
C LYS A 95 -7.09 7.06 -5.48
N LYS A 96 -8.37 6.70 -5.60
CA LYS A 96 -9.30 6.65 -4.46
C LYS A 96 -8.89 5.59 -3.43
N GLU A 97 -8.60 4.37 -3.87
CA GLU A 97 -8.20 3.26 -2.99
C GLU A 97 -6.87 3.56 -2.29
N ASN A 98 -5.95 4.24 -2.99
CA ASN A 98 -4.69 4.63 -2.37
C ASN A 98 -4.87 5.66 -1.25
N ARG A 99 -5.68 6.70 -1.48
CA ARG A 99 -6.00 7.70 -0.45
C ARG A 99 -6.70 7.08 0.75
N GLN A 100 -7.72 6.25 0.50
CA GLN A 100 -8.47 5.58 1.58
C GLN A 100 -7.57 4.71 2.46
N TYR A 101 -6.58 4.04 1.88
CA TYR A 101 -5.62 3.25 2.65
C TYR A 101 -4.65 4.12 3.45
N GLN A 102 -4.15 5.22 2.87
CA GLN A 102 -3.30 6.17 3.60
C GLN A 102 -4.07 6.76 4.78
N GLU A 103 -5.29 7.24 4.55
CA GLU A 103 -6.18 7.75 5.59
C GLU A 103 -6.48 6.68 6.66
N TRP A 104 -6.71 5.42 6.28
CA TRP A 104 -6.90 4.32 7.23
C TRP A 104 -5.64 4.04 8.05
N ALA A 105 -4.47 4.04 7.42
CA ALA A 105 -3.19 3.81 8.09
C ALA A 105 -2.86 4.96 9.07
N ASP A 106 -3.12 6.19 8.69
CA ASP A 106 -2.92 7.38 9.52
C ASP A 106 -3.91 7.41 10.68
N ARG A 107 -5.19 7.12 10.43
CA ARG A 107 -6.17 6.94 11.51
C ARG A 107 -5.80 5.80 12.45
N LYS A 108 -5.21 4.70 11.96
CA LYS A 108 -4.73 3.61 12.83
C LYS A 108 -3.60 4.06 13.75
N LYS A 109 -2.70 4.94 13.27
CA LYS A 109 -1.66 5.56 14.09
C LYS A 109 -2.25 6.53 15.12
N GLU A 110 -3.24 7.34 14.73
CA GLU A 110 -3.93 8.28 15.63
C GLU A 110 -4.86 7.57 16.65
N SER A 111 -5.48 6.46 16.26
CA SER A 111 -6.41 5.67 17.09
C SER A 111 -5.74 4.59 17.92
N ALA A 112 -4.42 4.41 17.78
CA ALA A 112 -3.59 3.66 18.72
C ALA A 112 -3.54 4.42 20.05
N LYS A 113 -4.66 4.41 20.79
CA LYS A 113 -4.71 4.88 22.17
C LYS A 113 -3.70 4.04 22.94
N PRO A 114 -2.75 4.65 23.67
CA PRO A 114 -1.82 3.89 24.49
C PRO A 114 -2.62 2.95 25.38
N THR A 115 -2.18 1.70 25.46
CA THR A 115 -2.76 0.69 26.35
C THR A 115 -2.80 1.25 27.78
N PRO A 116 -3.69 0.76 28.66
CA PRO A 116 -3.70 1.21 30.06
C PRO A 116 -2.32 1.13 30.73
N VAL A 117 -1.49 0.14 30.33
CA VAL A 117 -0.10 -0.04 30.77
C VAL A 117 0.80 1.07 30.24
N GLU A 118 0.76 1.37 28.93
CA GLU A 118 1.56 2.46 28.34
C GLU A 118 1.15 3.84 28.87
N ARG A 119 -0.14 4.05 29.15
CA ARG A 119 -0.63 5.26 29.83
C ARG A 119 -0.09 5.36 31.26
N ALA A 120 -0.19 4.29 32.04
CA ALA A 120 0.33 4.27 33.40
C ALA A 120 1.85 4.53 33.44
N ARG A 121 2.61 3.95 32.50
CA ARG A 121 4.05 4.21 32.34
C ARG A 121 4.35 5.66 31.99
N SER A 122 3.61 6.24 31.05
CA SER A 122 3.79 7.64 30.65
C SER A 122 3.50 8.60 31.81
N ILE A 123 2.41 8.37 32.54
CA ILE A 123 2.06 9.14 33.75
C ILE A 123 3.14 8.99 34.83
N ALA A 124 3.65 7.78 35.05
CA ALA A 124 4.70 7.54 36.04
C ALA A 124 6.01 8.27 35.69
N ILE A 125 6.37 8.31 34.41
CA ILE A 125 7.54 9.05 33.90
C ILE A 125 7.33 10.55 34.09
N GLU A 126 6.17 11.09 33.71
CA GLU A 126 5.84 12.52 33.88
C GLU A 126 5.88 12.94 35.36
N GLN A 127 5.35 12.10 36.25
CA GLN A 127 5.40 12.34 37.69
C GLN A 127 6.83 12.34 38.23
N ALA A 128 7.67 11.40 37.80
CA ALA A 128 9.07 11.34 38.22
C ALA A 128 9.84 12.60 37.77
N ILE A 129 9.63 13.05 36.52
CA ILE A 129 10.20 14.30 36.00
C ILE A 129 9.72 15.50 36.82
N SER A 130 8.42 15.58 37.12
CA SER A 130 7.87 16.66 37.93
C SER A 130 8.38 16.68 39.38
N GLN A 131 8.87 15.55 39.88
CA GLN A 131 9.50 15.44 41.21
C GLN A 131 10.99 15.81 41.20
N GLY A 132 11.55 16.21 40.05
CA GLY A 132 12.94 16.65 39.94
C GLY A 132 13.95 15.51 40.04
N ILE A 133 13.56 14.29 39.66
CA ILE A 133 14.46 13.14 39.59
C ILE A 133 15.63 13.44 38.64
N SER A 134 16.84 13.00 38.96
CA SER A 134 18.00 13.19 38.08
C SER A 134 17.92 12.31 36.83
N ASP A 135 18.61 12.69 35.76
CA ASP A 135 18.63 11.94 34.49
C ASP A 135 19.09 10.48 34.66
N GLU A 136 20.03 10.22 35.57
CA GLU A 136 20.51 8.87 35.87
C GLU A 136 19.44 8.03 36.57
N GLU A 137 18.74 8.62 37.52
CA GLU A 137 17.65 7.98 38.27
C GLU A 137 16.42 7.77 37.38
N LEU A 138 16.10 8.72 36.49
CA LEU A 138 15.07 8.57 35.48
C LEU A 138 15.38 7.39 34.55
N GLY A 139 16.64 7.25 34.12
CA GLY A 139 17.07 6.14 33.28
C GLY A 139 17.00 4.76 33.97
N LYS A 140 17.20 4.70 35.30
CA LYS A 140 16.97 3.46 36.09
C LYS A 140 15.48 3.18 36.23
N PHE A 141 14.68 4.21 36.56
CA PHE A 141 13.23 4.11 36.74
C PHE A 141 12.51 3.62 35.48
N VAL A 142 12.84 4.19 34.31
CA VAL A 142 12.28 3.77 33.02
C VAL A 142 12.58 2.29 32.77
N ARG A 143 13.82 1.83 32.95
CA ARG A 143 14.18 0.41 32.75
C ARG A 143 13.32 -0.54 33.60
N THR A 144 13.12 -0.21 34.88
CA THR A 144 12.29 -1.01 35.78
C THR A 144 10.84 -1.11 35.33
N LEU A 145 10.27 -0.04 34.76
CA LEU A 145 8.90 -0.05 34.23
C LEU A 145 8.71 -0.98 33.01
N PHE A 146 9.78 -1.22 32.24
CA PHE A 146 9.74 -2.01 31.01
C PHE A 146 10.25 -3.46 31.16
N GLU A 147 11.00 -3.79 32.22
CA GLU A 147 11.55 -5.13 32.48
C GLU A 147 10.57 -6.12 33.13
N GLY A 148 9.48 -5.66 33.76
CA GLY A 148 8.54 -6.49 34.53
C GLY A 148 7.55 -7.36 33.73
N ASN A 149 7.84 -7.73 32.47
CA ASN A 149 6.91 -8.52 31.64
C ASN A 149 7.63 -9.57 30.77
N GLN A 150 8.57 -10.31 31.37
CA GLN A 150 9.04 -11.63 30.89
C GLN A 150 8.48 -12.74 31.78
#